data_AF-A0A954UZI0-F1
#
_entry.id   AF-A0A954UZI0-F1
#
_cell.length_a   1.000
_cell.length_b   1.000
_cell.length_c   1.000
_cell.angle_alpha   90.00
_cell.angle_beta   90.00
_cell.angle_gamma   90.00
#
_symmetry.space_group_name_H-M   'P 1'
#
loop_
_entity.id
_entity.type
_entity.pdbx_description
1 polymer ?
#
loop_
_entity_poly.entity_id
_entity_poly.type
_entity_poly.pdbx_seq_one_letter_code
_entity_poly.pdbx_strand_id
1 'polypeptide(L)' 'NRTRQQLRTFLPPGEPQRSQVVQYLAGALAREAEQHPQLLARIDGESAASSPIAEVFKRYGFFLISRGLFHRGTAVPRK' A
#
# COMPACT_ATOMS: atom_id res chain seq x y z
N ASN A 1 -4.36 10.50 -15.81
CA ASN A 1 -5.36 9.67 -15.09
C ASN A 1 -4.69 9.00 -13.90
N ARG A 2 -4.93 9.48 -12.67
CA ARG A 2 -4.34 8.88 -11.45
C ARG A 2 -5.38 7.94 -10.84
N THR A 3 -5.37 6.68 -11.24
CA THR A 3 -6.28 5.64 -10.78
C THR A 3 -6.09 5.40 -9.28
N ARG A 4 -7.16 5.57 -8.48
CA ARG A 4 -7.16 5.18 -7.07
C ARG A 4 -7.27 3.66 -7.02
N GLN A 5 -6.25 2.97 -6.52
CA GLN A 5 -6.26 1.51 -6.47
C GLN A 5 -6.84 1.00 -5.15
N GLN A 6 -7.60 -0.09 -5.27
CA GLN A 6 -8.04 -0.91 -4.14
C GLN A 6 -7.22 -2.19 -4.15
N LEU A 7 -6.47 -2.44 -3.07
CA LEU A 7 -5.75 -3.69 -2.87
C LEU A 7 -6.65 -4.68 -2.12
N ARG A 8 -6.76 -5.90 -2.64
CA ARG A 8 -7.38 -7.03 -1.94
C ARG A 8 -6.32 -8.08 -1.64
N THR A 9 -6.09 -8.34 -0.37
CA THR A 9 -5.28 -9.45 0.12
C THR A 9 -6.25 -10.61 0.34
N PHE A 10 -6.19 -11.63 -0.53
CA PHE A 10 -7.20 -12.69 -0.63
C PHE A 10 -7.23 -13.66 0.58
N LEU A 11 -6.64 -13.31 1.73
CA LEU A 11 -6.51 -14.18 2.91
C LEU A 11 -7.22 -13.58 4.14
N PRO A 12 -7.99 -14.39 4.88
CA PRO A 12 -8.66 -13.97 6.11
C PRO A 12 -7.70 -13.41 7.16
N PRO A 13 -8.17 -12.49 8.03
CA PRO A 13 -7.44 -12.10 9.23
C PRO A 13 -7.11 -13.32 10.12
N GLY A 14 -5.84 -13.47 10.50
CA GLY A 14 -5.36 -14.55 11.36
C GLY A 14 -4.60 -15.66 10.65
N GLU A 15 -4.67 -15.74 9.32
CA GLU A 15 -3.91 -16.75 8.56
C GLU A 15 -2.40 -16.45 8.58
N PRO A 16 -1.53 -17.39 8.99
CA PRO A 16 -0.08 -17.18 9.02
C PRO A 16 0.50 -16.78 7.66
N GLN A 17 -0.05 -17.34 6.56
CA GLN A 17 0.42 -16.99 5.22
C GLN A 17 0.04 -15.58 4.79
N ARG A 18 -0.94 -14.93 5.46
CA ARG A 18 -1.34 -13.54 5.14
C ARG A 18 -0.17 -12.60 5.33
N SER A 19 0.57 -12.73 6.41
CA SER A 19 1.75 -11.88 6.68
C SER A 19 2.80 -11.98 5.58
N GLN A 20 3.00 -13.17 5.00
CA GLN A 20 3.97 -13.38 3.94
C GLN A 20 3.47 -12.85 2.59
N VAL A 21 2.21 -13.12 2.24
CA VAL A 21 1.57 -12.59 1.03
C VAL A 21 1.56 -11.06 1.03
N VAL A 22 1.27 -10.46 2.18
CA VAL A 22 1.29 -9.01 2.35
C VAL A 22 2.67 -8.41 2.10
N GLN A 23 3.74 -9.06 2.58
CA GLN A 23 5.11 -8.63 2.30
C GLN A 23 5.44 -8.72 0.81
N TYR A 24 5.07 -9.80 0.14
CA TYR A 24 5.25 -9.94 -1.31
C TYR A 24 4.49 -8.88 -2.10
N LEU A 25 3.23 -8.62 -1.74
CA LEU A 25 2.41 -7.57 -2.38
C LEU A 25 3.02 -6.18 -2.18
N ALA A 26 3.42 -5.85 -0.94
CA ALA A 26 4.04 -4.56 -0.64
C ALA A 26 5.35 -4.38 -1.41
N GLY A 27 6.17 -5.43 -1.51
CA GLY A 27 7.41 -5.43 -2.30
C GLY A 27 7.17 -5.27 -3.80
N ALA A 28 6.20 -6.00 -4.36
CA ALA A 28 5.85 -5.90 -5.77
C ALA A 28 5.36 -4.48 -6.14
N LEU A 29 4.42 -3.94 -5.36
CA LEU A 29 3.92 -2.57 -5.55
C LEU A 29 5.03 -1.52 -5.34
N ALA A 30 5.96 -1.78 -4.40
CA ALA A 30 7.07 -0.88 -4.16
C ALA A 30 8.04 -0.78 -5.34
N ARG A 31 8.26 -1.91 -6.03
CA ARG A 31 9.08 -1.98 -7.25
C ARG A 31 8.35 -1.37 -8.45
N GLU A 32 7.05 -1.60 -8.59
CA GLU A 32 6.25 -0.93 -9.62
C GLU A 32 6.25 0.60 -9.42
N ALA A 33 6.25 1.06 -8.17
CA ALA A 33 6.32 2.47 -7.80
C ALA A 33 7.60 3.19 -8.26
N GLU A 34 8.66 2.46 -8.62
CA GLU A 34 9.88 3.04 -9.19
C GLU A 34 9.64 3.63 -10.59
N GLN A 35 8.77 2.99 -11.37
CA GLN A 35 8.43 3.41 -12.73
C GLN A 35 7.12 4.22 -12.76
N HIS A 36 6.15 3.84 -11.93
CA HIS A 36 4.81 4.42 -11.92
C HIS A 36 4.33 4.68 -10.49
N PRO A 37 4.18 5.94 -10.06
CA PRO A 37 3.74 6.26 -8.71
C PRO A 37 2.42 5.55 -8.33
N GLN A 38 2.46 4.83 -7.22
CA GLN A 38 1.33 4.04 -6.72
C GLN A 38 0.54 4.84 -5.69
N LEU A 39 -0.80 4.70 -5.75
CA LEU A 39 -1.72 5.26 -4.77
C LEU A 39 -2.71 4.19 -4.30
N LEU A 40 -2.62 3.84 -3.02
CA LEU A 40 -3.52 2.90 -2.37
C LEU A 40 -4.53 3.67 -1.54
N ALA A 41 -5.81 3.54 -1.90
CA ALA A 41 -6.92 4.16 -1.17
C ALA A 41 -7.55 3.22 -0.15
N ARG A 42 -7.64 1.94 -0.51
CA ARG A 42 -8.24 0.91 0.33
C ARG A 42 -7.42 -0.36 0.31
N ILE A 43 -7.40 -1.03 1.45
CA ILE A 43 -6.79 -2.34 1.65
C ILE A 43 -7.86 -3.22 2.30
N ASP A 44 -8.20 -4.34 1.66
CA ASP A 44 -9.24 -5.28 2.11
C ASP A 44 -10.61 -4.62 2.32
N GLY A 45 -10.89 -3.54 1.59
CA GLY A 45 -12.14 -2.79 1.69
C GLY A 45 -12.14 -1.69 2.76
N GLU A 46 -11.15 -1.68 3.65
CA GLU A 46 -10.95 -0.61 4.64
C GLU A 46 -10.06 0.51 4.10
N SER A 47 -10.07 1.65 4.79
CA SER A 47 -9.12 2.74 4.51
C SER A 47 -7.69 2.23 4.61
N ALA A 48 -6.84 2.60 3.64
CA ALA A 48 -5.42 2.22 3.68
C ALA A 48 -4.75 2.65 5.00
N ALA A 49 -5.18 3.79 5.56
CA ALA A 49 -4.66 4.33 6.82
C ALA A 49 -5.08 3.53 8.07
N SER A 50 -6.24 2.87 8.05
CA SER A 50 -6.74 2.07 9.19
C SER A 50 -6.38 0.60 9.10
N SER A 51 -5.85 0.17 7.95
CA SER A 51 -5.58 -1.24 7.70
C SER A 51 -4.50 -1.79 8.66
N PRO A 52 -4.68 -2.98 9.25
CA PRO A 52 -3.69 -3.59 10.14
C PRO A 52 -2.36 -3.91 9.45
N ILE A 53 -2.35 -3.94 8.12
CA ILE A 53 -1.15 -4.19 7.32
C ILE A 53 -0.45 -2.91 6.84
N ALA A 54 -0.96 -1.73 7.22
CA ALA A 54 -0.40 -0.43 6.88
C ALA A 54 1.10 -0.32 7.23
N GLU A 55 1.52 -0.90 8.36
CA GLU A 55 2.92 -0.89 8.78
C GLU A 55 3.85 -1.64 7.82
N VAL A 56 3.35 -2.68 7.13
CA VAL A 56 4.16 -3.37 6.12
C VAL A 56 4.44 -2.42 4.95
N PHE A 57 3.42 -1.76 4.43
CA PHE A 57 3.58 -0.78 3.34
C PHE A 57 4.55 0.35 3.70
N LYS A 58 4.52 0.84 4.95
CA LYS A 58 5.49 1.84 5.43
C LYS A 58 6.94 1.37 5.36
N ARG A 59 7.22 0.11 5.72
CA ARG A 59 8.58 -0.48 5.61
C ARG A 59 9.06 -0.55 4.17
N TYR A 60 8.14 -0.74 3.23
CA TYR A 60 8.41 -0.66 1.79
C TYR A 60 8.31 0.77 1.25
N GLY A 61 8.45 1.78 2.12
CA GLY A 61 8.55 3.21 1.80
C GLY A 61 7.31 3.81 1.15
N PHE A 62 6.13 3.27 1.45
CA PHE A 62 4.87 4.01 1.26
C PHE A 62 4.67 4.97 2.42
N PHE A 63 4.10 6.15 2.15
CA PHE A 63 3.76 7.12 3.18
C PHE A 63 2.32 7.59 3.03
N LEU A 64 1.68 7.90 4.16
CA LEU A 64 0.34 8.47 4.16
C LEU A 64 0.41 9.94 3.71
N ILE A 65 -0.43 10.29 2.75
CA ILE A 65 -0.68 11.68 2.38
C ILE A 65 -1.95 12.19 3.07
N SER A 66 -2.11 13.51 3.17
CA SER A 66 -3.21 14.19 3.87
C SER A 66 -4.62 13.83 3.39
N ARG A 67 -4.77 13.12 2.27
CA ARG A 67 -6.03 12.54 1.79
C ARG A 67 -6.32 11.13 2.32
N GLY A 68 -5.54 10.63 3.27
CA GLY A 68 -5.69 9.29 3.85
C GLY A 68 -5.29 8.15 2.89
N LEU A 69 -4.50 8.47 1.86
CA LEU A 69 -4.04 7.50 0.86
C LEU A 69 -2.58 7.12 1.15
N PHE A 70 -2.21 5.87 0.90
CA PHE A 70 -0.81 5.49 0.84
C PHE A 70 -0.25 5.84 -0.54
N HIS A 71 0.90 6.50 -0.54
CA HIS A 71 1.60 6.90 -1.74
C HIS A 71 3.04 6.38 -1.74
N ARG A 72 3.50 5.95 -2.90
CA ARG A 72 4.93 5.73 -3.18
C ARG A 72 5.20 6.11 -4.63
N GLY A 73 6.28 6.84 -4.85
CA GLY A 73 6.73 7.23 -6.18
C GLY A 73 7.95 8.13 -6.08
N THR A 74 8.66 8.32 -7.18
CA THR A 74 9.86 9.16 -7.28
C THR A 74 9.57 10.67 -7.17
N ALA A 75 8.31 11.07 -7.06
CA ALA A 75 7.94 12.45 -6.79
C ALA A 75 8.30 12.80 -5.34
N VAL A 76 9.43 13.51 -5.19
CA VAL A 76 9.86 14.18 -3.96
C VAL A 76 8.63 14.87 -3.34
N PRO A 77 8.30 14.59 -2.06
CA PRO A 77 7.23 15.33 -1.38
C PRO A 77 7.68 16.79 -1.34
N ARG A 78 7.01 17.65 -2.13
CA ARG A 78 7.18 19.10 -1.96
C ARG A 78 6.62 19.43 -0.58
N LYS A 79 7.53 19.84 0.31
CA LYS A 79 7.22 20.41 1.62
C LYS A 79 6.31 21.62 1.46
#